data_AF-A0A7R8W9F0-F1
#
_entry.id   AF-A0A7R8W9F0-F1
#
_cell.length_a   1.000
_cell.length_b   1.000
_cell.length_c   1.000
_cell.angle_alpha   90.00
_cell.angle_beta   90.00
_cell.angle_gamma   90.00
#
_symmetry.space_group_name_H-M   'P 1'
#
loop_
_entity.id
_entity.type
_entity.pdbx_description
1 polymer ?
#
loop_
_entity_poly.entity_id
_entity_poly.type
_entity_poly.pdbx_seq_one_letter_code
_entity_poly.pdbx_strand_id
1 'polypeptide(L)'
;MCTSKNMGDFITVHHEMGHIQYFLQYQDQPILFREGANPGFHEAVGDLMSLSVSTPSHLEGLGLYVPPENMTEEEGKDRDLNFLMDVALQKIAFLPFGYVMDKFRWDLFSGATDVDTMNSAWWDLRNDIQGVASPVDRTEEDFDPGCKYHTIANVPYIRYFVAHILQFSFHKAMCIKTGYYNESNPDANPLYLCDISNNTNPEVGETLSSALRKGYSQHWTKTLEELTGSSEMSAEAILEYFKPLDDFLNSYIAAENVPVGWPKVRDGGTINTATTEDPDGGEQDDDEDDDETIPIVIGVSIGAIALVILVVYFILKQRNIFITWHE
;
A
#
# COMPACT_ATOMS: atom_id res chain seq x y z
N MET A 1 0.65 -5.80 -15.81
CA MET A 1 1.52 -6.47 -14.83
C MET A 1 2.67 -7.17 -15.55
N CYS A 2 3.92 -7.01 -15.10
CA CYS A 2 5.09 -7.76 -15.58
C CYS A 2 5.47 -8.83 -14.53
N THR A 3 4.62 -9.85 -14.42
CA THR A 3 4.62 -10.82 -13.32
C THR A 3 5.91 -11.66 -13.24
N SER A 4 6.44 -11.80 -12.03
CA SER A 4 7.55 -12.70 -11.68
C SER A 4 7.10 -13.75 -10.64
N LYS A 5 7.94 -14.76 -10.40
CA LYS A 5 7.63 -15.87 -9.47
C LYS A 5 8.06 -15.52 -8.05
N ASN A 6 7.24 -14.75 -7.35
CA ASN A 6 7.44 -14.39 -5.94
C ASN A 6 6.09 -14.15 -5.22
N MET A 7 6.11 -14.07 -3.89
CA MET A 7 4.90 -13.87 -3.08
C MET A 7 4.19 -12.54 -3.37
N GLY A 8 4.96 -11.45 -3.55
CA GLY A 8 4.39 -10.14 -3.86
C GLY A 8 3.58 -10.13 -5.15
N ASP A 9 4.10 -10.75 -6.21
CA ASP A 9 3.39 -10.91 -7.48
C ASP A 9 2.23 -11.91 -7.37
N PHE A 10 2.33 -12.95 -6.55
CA PHE A 10 1.22 -13.87 -6.29
C PHE A 10 0.01 -13.14 -5.66
N ILE A 11 0.26 -12.29 -4.66
CA ILE A 11 -0.76 -11.44 -4.06
C ILE A 11 -1.29 -10.42 -5.08
N THR A 12 -0.39 -9.75 -5.82
CA THR A 12 -0.76 -8.73 -6.81
C THR A 12 -1.64 -9.31 -7.92
N VAL A 13 -1.38 -10.54 -8.39
CA VAL A 13 -2.25 -11.22 -9.36
C VAL A 13 -3.69 -11.33 -8.84
N HIS A 14 -3.89 -11.64 -7.55
CA HIS A 14 -5.23 -11.73 -6.95
C HIS A 14 -5.89 -10.36 -6.81
N HIS A 15 -5.12 -9.33 -6.44
CA HIS A 15 -5.59 -7.95 -6.45
C HIS A 15 -6.13 -7.55 -7.83
N GLU A 16 -5.33 -7.77 -8.89
CA GLU A 16 -5.71 -7.42 -10.27
C GLU A 16 -6.88 -8.27 -10.80
N MET A 17 -6.95 -9.56 -10.44
CA MET A 17 -8.11 -10.40 -10.75
C MET A 17 -9.38 -9.90 -10.04
N GLY A 18 -9.28 -9.31 -8.85
CA GLY A 18 -10.39 -8.64 -8.19
C GLY A 18 -10.96 -7.50 -9.02
N HIS A 19 -10.10 -6.68 -9.65
CA HIS A 19 -10.54 -5.64 -10.59
C HIS A 19 -11.26 -6.24 -11.80
N ILE A 20 -10.69 -7.27 -12.42
CA ILE A 20 -11.31 -7.96 -13.57
C ILE A 20 -12.67 -8.54 -13.17
N GLN A 21 -12.76 -9.17 -12.00
CA GLN A 21 -14.01 -9.72 -11.52
C GLN A 21 -15.04 -8.61 -11.31
N TYR A 22 -14.66 -7.46 -10.75
CA TYR A 22 -15.56 -6.32 -10.61
C TYR A 22 -16.05 -5.81 -11.99
N PHE A 23 -15.15 -5.71 -12.98
CA PHE A 23 -15.52 -5.34 -14.35
C PHE A 23 -16.57 -6.27 -14.94
N LEU A 24 -16.41 -7.58 -14.73
CA LEU A 24 -17.36 -8.59 -15.18
C LEU A 24 -18.71 -8.49 -14.46
N GLN A 25 -18.72 -8.13 -13.17
CA GLN A 25 -19.96 -8.02 -12.40
C GLN A 25 -20.87 -6.89 -12.91
N TYR A 26 -20.33 -5.70 -13.18
CA TYR A 26 -21.14 -4.57 -13.66
C TYR A 26 -21.20 -4.44 -15.18
N GLN A 27 -20.71 -5.43 -15.95
CA GLN A 27 -20.61 -5.34 -17.40
C GLN A 27 -21.96 -5.07 -18.11
N ASP A 28 -23.08 -5.45 -17.48
CA ASP A 28 -24.42 -5.25 -18.02
C ASP A 28 -25.05 -3.90 -17.65
N GLN A 29 -24.37 -3.10 -16.82
CA GLN A 29 -24.80 -1.74 -16.49
C GLN A 29 -24.68 -0.79 -17.70
N PRO A 30 -25.46 0.30 -17.75
CA PRO A 30 -25.20 1.42 -18.66
C PRO A 30 -23.75 1.90 -18.53
N ILE A 31 -23.15 2.38 -19.63
CA ILE A 31 -21.73 2.80 -19.67
C ILE A 31 -21.38 3.77 -18.53
N LEU A 32 -22.28 4.70 -18.20
CA LEU A 32 -22.09 5.68 -17.12
C LEU A 32 -22.01 5.06 -15.71
N PHE A 33 -22.43 3.80 -15.54
CA PHE A 33 -22.42 3.08 -14.26
C PHE A 33 -21.39 1.96 -14.19
N ARG A 34 -20.55 1.79 -15.22
CA ARG A 34 -19.49 0.75 -15.29
C ARG A 34 -18.21 1.17 -14.57
N GLU A 35 -18.36 1.55 -13.32
CA GLU A 35 -17.29 1.89 -12.38
C GLU A 35 -17.72 1.44 -10.99
N GLY A 36 -16.80 1.25 -10.06
CA GLY A 36 -17.12 0.92 -8.68
C GLY A 36 -17.90 2.03 -7.98
N ALA A 37 -18.60 1.67 -6.91
CA ALA A 37 -19.49 2.59 -6.19
C ALA A 37 -18.79 3.90 -5.73
N ASN A 38 -17.50 3.83 -5.42
CA ASN A 38 -16.56 4.96 -5.39
C ASN A 38 -15.15 4.45 -5.73
N PRO A 39 -14.14 5.32 -5.94
CA PRO A 39 -12.79 4.88 -6.32
C PRO A 39 -12.13 3.90 -5.33
N GLY A 40 -12.45 3.97 -4.04
CA GLY A 40 -11.92 3.05 -3.04
C GLY A 40 -12.55 1.66 -3.06
N PHE A 41 -13.78 1.50 -3.57
CA PHE A 41 -14.42 0.19 -3.70
C PHE A 41 -13.66 -0.73 -4.68
N HIS A 42 -13.14 -0.18 -5.77
CA HIS A 42 -12.39 -0.98 -6.74
C HIS A 42 -11.15 -1.60 -6.10
N GLU A 43 -10.32 -0.77 -5.50
CA GLU A 43 -9.09 -1.18 -4.82
C GLU A 43 -9.38 -2.11 -3.63
N ALA A 44 -10.46 -1.85 -2.87
CA ALA A 44 -10.83 -2.68 -1.72
C ALA A 44 -11.23 -4.11 -2.10
N VAL A 45 -11.83 -4.32 -3.28
CA VAL A 45 -12.22 -5.65 -3.75
C VAL A 45 -10.99 -6.47 -4.12
N GLY A 46 -10.03 -5.87 -4.82
CA GLY A 46 -8.74 -6.51 -5.08
C GLY A 46 -8.02 -6.87 -3.78
N ASP A 47 -7.95 -5.91 -2.86
CA ASP A 47 -7.28 -6.10 -1.58
C ASP A 47 -7.97 -7.12 -0.66
N LEU A 48 -9.29 -7.26 -0.71
CA LEU A 48 -10.02 -8.32 -0.01
C LEU A 48 -9.53 -9.71 -0.47
N MET A 49 -9.37 -9.91 -1.77
CA MET A 49 -8.86 -11.18 -2.31
C MET A 49 -7.42 -11.41 -1.86
N SER A 50 -6.59 -10.37 -1.93
CA SER A 50 -5.20 -10.38 -1.45
C SER A 50 -5.07 -10.77 0.01
N LEU A 51 -5.92 -10.23 0.90
CA LEU A 51 -5.94 -10.58 2.32
C LEU A 51 -6.20 -12.09 2.50
N SER A 52 -7.24 -12.62 1.86
CA SER A 52 -7.60 -14.04 1.97
C SER A 52 -6.48 -14.97 1.53
N VAL A 53 -5.86 -14.71 0.37
CA VAL A 53 -4.84 -15.59 -0.19
C VAL A 53 -3.47 -15.48 0.49
N SER A 54 -3.26 -14.40 1.23
CA SER A 54 -2.04 -14.19 2.02
C SER A 54 -2.03 -14.92 3.36
N THR A 55 -3.19 -15.44 3.81
CA THR A 55 -3.27 -16.12 5.10
C THR A 55 -2.44 -17.40 5.14
N PRO A 56 -1.80 -17.73 6.29
CA PRO A 56 -1.10 -18.99 6.44
C PRO A 56 -1.97 -20.20 6.10
N SER A 57 -3.25 -20.19 6.52
CA SER A 57 -4.20 -21.28 6.25
C SER A 57 -4.42 -21.50 4.73
N HIS A 58 -4.52 -20.43 3.95
CA HIS A 58 -4.65 -20.54 2.50
C HIS A 58 -3.40 -21.15 1.85
N LEU A 59 -2.22 -20.68 2.28
CA LEU A 59 -0.94 -21.16 1.76
C LEU A 59 -0.68 -22.63 2.12
N GLU A 60 -1.11 -23.08 3.31
CA GLU A 60 -1.11 -24.50 3.69
C GLU A 60 -2.02 -25.32 2.77
N GLY A 61 -3.24 -24.83 2.51
CA GLY A 61 -4.19 -25.48 1.61
C GLY A 61 -3.67 -25.65 0.18
N LEU A 62 -2.81 -24.74 -0.27
CA LEU A 62 -2.12 -24.82 -1.58
C LEU A 62 -0.81 -25.61 -1.55
N GLY A 63 -0.33 -26.03 -0.37
CA GLY A 63 0.97 -26.67 -0.20
C GLY A 63 2.16 -25.74 -0.45
N LEU A 64 1.95 -24.41 -0.36
CA LEU A 64 3.00 -23.38 -0.48
C LEU A 64 3.67 -23.07 0.87
N TYR A 65 3.01 -23.44 1.96
CA TYR A 65 3.55 -23.41 3.31
C TYR A 65 3.30 -24.75 4.00
N VAL A 66 4.30 -25.25 4.72
CA VAL A 66 4.19 -26.49 5.50
C VAL A 66 4.65 -26.17 6.92
N PRO A 67 3.74 -26.14 7.91
CA PRO A 67 4.13 -25.89 9.28
C PRO A 67 5.01 -27.05 9.82
N PRO A 68 5.96 -26.77 10.73
CA PRO A 68 6.73 -27.81 11.41
C PRO A 68 5.83 -28.83 12.12
N GLU A 69 6.15 -30.13 12.01
CA GLU A 69 5.34 -31.23 12.57
C GLU A 69 5.12 -31.14 14.09
N ASN A 70 6.05 -30.54 14.82
CA ASN A 70 6.03 -30.43 16.30
C ASN A 70 5.98 -28.98 16.78
N MET A 71 5.31 -28.09 16.04
CA MET A 71 5.11 -26.70 16.45
C MET A 71 4.31 -26.64 17.76
N THR A 72 4.89 -25.99 18.76
CA THR A 72 4.22 -25.69 20.04
C THR A 72 3.20 -24.57 19.88
N GLU A 73 2.29 -24.44 20.85
CA GLU A 73 1.32 -23.34 20.85
C GLU A 73 2.00 -21.96 20.90
N GLU A 74 3.12 -21.85 21.61
CA GLU A 74 3.91 -20.62 21.71
C GLU A 74 4.54 -20.26 20.36
N GLU A 75 5.19 -21.21 19.69
CA GLU A 75 5.75 -21.00 18.34
C GLU A 75 4.65 -20.64 17.31
N GLY A 76 3.44 -21.18 17.49
CA GLY A 76 2.28 -20.81 16.68
C GLY A 76 1.86 -19.34 16.88
N LYS A 77 1.86 -18.85 18.12
CA LYS A 77 1.57 -17.44 18.43
C LYS A 77 2.64 -16.50 17.87
N ASP A 78 3.92 -16.87 17.98
CA ASP A 78 5.02 -16.10 17.42
C ASP A 78 4.94 -16.02 15.89
N ARG A 79 4.59 -17.12 15.23
CA ARG A 79 4.30 -17.14 13.79
C ARG A 79 3.18 -16.18 13.42
N ASP A 80 2.08 -16.19 14.18
CA ASP A 80 0.92 -15.34 13.91
C ASP A 80 1.23 -13.85 14.13
N LEU A 81 2.05 -13.52 15.14
CA LEU A 81 2.56 -12.16 15.35
C LEU A 81 3.48 -11.71 14.20
N ASN A 82 4.37 -12.58 13.72
CA ASN A 82 5.21 -12.29 12.56
C ASN A 82 4.39 -12.03 11.30
N PHE A 83 3.34 -12.83 11.07
CA PHE A 83 2.39 -12.60 9.97
C PHE A 83 1.67 -11.26 10.13
N LEU A 84 1.11 -10.97 11.31
CA LEU A 84 0.44 -9.70 11.56
C LEU A 84 1.38 -8.51 11.36
N MET A 85 2.64 -8.61 11.79
CA MET A 85 3.66 -7.58 11.57
C MET A 85 3.90 -7.34 10.07
N ASP A 86 4.06 -8.40 9.28
CA ASP A 86 4.25 -8.29 7.83
C ASP A 86 3.06 -7.58 7.16
N VAL A 87 1.82 -7.96 7.52
CA VAL A 87 0.62 -7.30 7.00
C VAL A 87 0.53 -5.85 7.50
N ALA A 88 0.91 -5.56 8.74
CA ALA A 88 0.88 -4.21 9.30
C ALA A 88 1.87 -3.27 8.60
N LEU A 89 3.07 -3.74 8.26
CA LEU A 89 4.06 -2.98 7.48
C LEU A 89 3.54 -2.62 6.09
N GLN A 90 2.67 -3.45 5.51
CA GLN A 90 2.07 -3.19 4.20
C GLN A 90 0.81 -2.32 4.31
N LYS A 91 0.00 -2.49 5.36
CA LYS A 91 -1.34 -1.88 5.47
C LYS A 91 -1.39 -0.69 6.42
N ILE A 92 -0.89 -0.83 7.65
CA ILE A 92 -0.92 0.22 8.67
C ILE A 92 0.12 1.30 8.36
N ALA A 93 1.37 0.92 8.05
CA ALA A 93 2.41 1.87 7.71
C ALA A 93 2.12 2.63 6.40
N PHE A 94 1.27 2.09 5.53
CA PHE A 94 0.80 2.74 4.31
C PHE A 94 -0.23 3.84 4.56
N LEU A 95 -1.12 3.71 5.54
CA LEU A 95 -2.23 4.65 5.74
C LEU A 95 -1.78 6.13 5.85
N PRO A 96 -0.74 6.48 6.65
CA PRO A 96 -0.19 7.83 6.67
C PRO A 96 0.30 8.31 5.30
N PHE A 97 1.02 7.44 4.57
CA PHE A 97 1.48 7.73 3.21
C PHE A 97 0.30 8.01 2.26
N GLY A 98 -0.71 7.13 2.28
CA GLY A 98 -1.90 7.23 1.44
C GLY A 98 -2.68 8.53 1.66
N TYR A 99 -2.74 9.00 2.90
CA TYR A 99 -3.36 10.27 3.26
C TYR A 99 -2.52 11.48 2.82
N VAL A 100 -1.21 11.48 3.11
CA VAL A 100 -0.29 12.59 2.77
C VAL A 100 -0.29 12.90 1.28
N MET A 101 -0.31 11.88 0.42
CA MET A 101 -0.29 12.04 -1.03
C MET A 101 -1.40 12.97 -1.54
N ASP A 102 -2.64 12.75 -1.12
CA ASP A 102 -3.76 13.59 -1.57
C ASP A 102 -3.93 14.84 -0.74
N LYS A 103 -3.57 14.82 0.55
CA LYS A 103 -3.53 16.05 1.35
C LYS A 103 -2.60 17.09 0.71
N PHE A 104 -1.38 16.69 0.32
CA PHE A 104 -0.44 17.55 -0.39
C PHE A 104 -1.05 18.15 -1.67
N ARG A 105 -1.69 17.31 -2.50
CA ARG A 105 -2.33 17.79 -3.73
C ARG A 105 -3.51 18.72 -3.48
N TRP A 106 -4.32 18.45 -2.46
CA TRP A 106 -5.43 19.34 -2.09
C TRP A 106 -4.93 20.68 -1.58
N ASP A 107 -3.89 20.69 -0.76
CA ASP A 107 -3.28 21.92 -0.25
C ASP A 107 -2.72 22.76 -1.42
N LEU A 108 -2.05 22.12 -2.40
CA LEU A 108 -1.61 22.77 -3.62
C LEU A 108 -2.78 23.31 -4.48
N PHE A 109 -3.78 22.47 -4.77
CA PHE A 109 -4.91 22.85 -5.63
C PHE A 109 -5.80 23.93 -5.04
N SER A 110 -5.87 24.00 -3.71
CA SER A 110 -6.62 25.05 -3.00
C SER A 110 -5.83 26.34 -2.81
N GLY A 111 -4.52 26.34 -3.09
CA GLY A 111 -3.61 27.45 -2.85
C GLY A 111 -3.18 27.62 -1.38
N ALA A 112 -3.41 26.61 -0.53
CA ALA A 112 -2.88 26.59 0.83
C ALA A 112 -1.37 26.38 0.86
N THR A 113 -0.81 25.69 -0.13
CA THR A 113 0.63 25.58 -0.41
C THR A 113 0.98 26.43 -1.62
N ASP A 114 1.98 27.29 -1.48
CA ASP A 114 2.53 28.06 -2.61
C ASP A 114 3.35 27.15 -3.54
N VAL A 115 3.33 27.44 -4.84
CA VAL A 115 4.08 26.69 -5.85
C VAL A 115 5.58 26.81 -5.62
N ASP A 116 6.04 27.94 -5.06
CA ASP A 116 7.45 28.18 -4.76
C ASP A 116 7.94 27.44 -3.50
N THR A 117 7.04 26.76 -2.76
CA THR A 117 7.36 26.03 -1.52
C THR A 117 6.84 24.59 -1.53
N MET A 118 6.71 23.98 -2.70
CA MET A 118 6.07 22.67 -2.84
C MET A 118 6.87 21.54 -2.21
N ASN A 119 8.20 21.59 -2.32
CA ASN A 119 9.04 20.49 -1.89
C ASN A 119 9.21 20.47 -0.36
N SER A 120 9.39 21.63 0.26
CA SER A 120 9.34 21.77 1.72
C SER A 120 7.99 21.35 2.30
N ALA A 121 6.88 21.84 1.73
CA ALA A 121 5.53 21.46 2.17
C ALA A 121 5.29 19.95 2.07
N TRP A 122 5.83 19.29 1.04
CA TRP A 122 5.81 17.83 0.95
C TRP A 122 6.51 17.21 2.15
N TRP A 123 7.79 17.53 2.39
CA TRP A 123 8.55 16.94 3.49
C TRP A 123 8.00 17.26 4.88
N ASP A 124 7.44 18.45 5.08
CA ASP A 124 6.73 18.81 6.31
C ASP A 124 5.54 17.87 6.55
N LEU A 125 4.72 17.60 5.52
CA LEU A 125 3.61 16.65 5.65
C LEU A 125 4.09 15.21 5.90
N ARG A 126 5.18 14.80 5.25
CA ARG A 126 5.80 13.47 5.45
C ARG A 126 6.28 13.30 6.88
N ASN A 127 6.93 14.32 7.45
CA ASN A 127 7.39 14.29 8.82
C ASN A 127 6.22 14.37 9.81
N ASP A 128 5.29 15.32 9.63
CA ASP A 128 4.21 15.56 10.58
C ASP A 128 3.23 14.39 10.70
N ILE A 129 2.95 13.71 9.59
CA ILE A 129 1.92 12.66 9.55
C ILE A 129 2.52 11.25 9.59
N GLN A 130 3.69 11.04 8.98
CA GLN A 130 4.30 9.71 8.88
C GLN A 130 5.57 9.54 9.75
N GLY A 131 6.21 10.62 10.19
CA GLY A 131 7.43 10.53 10.98
C GLY A 131 8.67 10.14 10.18
N VAL A 132 8.70 10.48 8.90
CA VAL A 132 9.84 10.23 8.00
C VAL A 132 10.41 11.54 7.47
N ALA A 133 11.70 11.55 7.17
CA ALA A 133 12.40 12.69 6.59
C ALA A 133 13.28 12.23 5.42
N SER A 134 13.77 13.20 4.65
CA SER A 134 14.75 12.94 3.60
C SER A 134 16.10 12.54 4.20
N PRO A 135 16.85 11.60 3.59
CA PRO A 135 18.19 11.25 4.04
C PRO A 135 19.25 12.32 3.75
N VAL A 136 18.94 13.27 2.87
CA VAL A 136 19.80 14.41 2.50
C VAL A 136 18.97 15.69 2.49
N ASP A 137 19.60 16.84 2.66
CA ASP A 137 18.90 18.12 2.59
C ASP A 137 18.26 18.31 1.21
N ARG A 138 17.04 18.84 1.19
CA ARG A 138 16.25 19.08 -0.02
C ARG A 138 15.93 20.56 -0.14
N THR A 139 15.79 21.03 -1.37
CA THR A 139 15.48 22.44 -1.66
C THR A 139 14.27 22.55 -2.57
N GLU A 140 13.85 23.77 -2.89
CA GLU A 140 12.81 24.02 -3.89
C GLU A 140 13.33 23.90 -5.33
N GLU A 141 14.63 23.66 -5.54
CA GLU A 141 15.15 23.22 -6.84
C GLU A 141 14.79 21.74 -7.12
N ASP A 142 14.38 21.01 -6.08
CA ASP A 142 13.89 19.63 -6.17
C ASP A 142 12.35 19.57 -6.28
N PHE A 143 11.84 18.44 -6.78
CA PHE A 143 10.40 18.15 -6.77
C PHE A 143 10.13 16.67 -6.46
N ASP A 144 10.24 16.31 -5.19
CA ASP A 144 10.11 14.93 -4.71
C ASP A 144 8.72 14.31 -4.84
N PRO A 145 7.60 15.05 -4.71
CA PRO A 145 6.27 14.49 -4.99
C PRO A 145 6.17 13.89 -6.40
N GLY A 146 6.94 14.41 -7.36
CA GLY A 146 6.99 13.96 -8.74
C GLY A 146 7.61 12.56 -8.93
N CYS A 147 8.36 12.04 -7.95
CA CYS A 147 8.94 10.69 -8.06
C CYS A 147 7.91 9.56 -7.89
N LYS A 148 6.71 9.87 -7.38
CA LYS A 148 5.61 8.90 -7.26
C LYS A 148 4.75 8.92 -8.51
N TYR A 149 4.63 7.76 -9.17
CA TYR A 149 3.86 7.56 -10.40
C TYR A 149 2.50 8.26 -10.41
N HIS A 150 1.70 8.09 -9.36
CA HIS A 150 0.33 8.62 -9.30
C HIS A 150 0.26 10.15 -9.29
N THR A 151 1.32 10.83 -8.85
CA THR A 151 1.43 12.28 -8.94
C THR A 151 1.52 12.71 -10.41
N ILE A 152 2.49 12.17 -11.15
CA ILE A 152 2.74 12.55 -12.55
C ILE A 152 1.70 11.99 -13.53
N ALA A 153 1.06 10.87 -13.19
CA ALA A 153 -0.02 10.27 -13.97
C ALA A 153 -1.39 10.87 -13.68
N ASN A 154 -1.48 11.88 -12.79
CA ASN A 154 -2.71 12.53 -12.37
C ASN A 154 -3.79 11.53 -11.89
N VAL A 155 -3.38 10.55 -11.07
CA VAL A 155 -4.28 9.54 -10.50
C VAL A 155 -4.57 9.89 -9.03
N PRO A 156 -5.85 10.15 -8.66
CA PRO A 156 -6.25 10.35 -7.25
C PRO A 156 -5.78 9.18 -6.37
N TYR A 157 -5.19 9.46 -5.20
CA TYR A 157 -4.48 8.47 -4.36
C TYR A 157 -5.31 8.10 -3.13
N ILE A 158 -6.27 8.94 -2.75
CA ILE A 158 -7.24 8.73 -1.67
C ILE A 158 -8.00 7.42 -1.83
N ARG A 159 -8.12 6.92 -3.08
CA ARG A 159 -8.67 5.59 -3.39
C ARG A 159 -8.00 4.49 -2.57
N TYR A 160 -6.68 4.54 -2.40
CA TYR A 160 -5.93 3.53 -1.66
C TYR A 160 -6.15 3.66 -0.15
N PHE A 161 -6.19 4.89 0.38
CA PHE A 161 -6.49 5.12 1.80
C PHE A 161 -7.88 4.57 2.16
N VAL A 162 -8.90 4.94 1.37
CA VAL A 162 -10.27 4.46 1.55
C VAL A 162 -10.33 2.94 1.43
N ALA A 163 -9.62 2.36 0.45
CA ALA A 163 -9.59 0.93 0.27
C ALA A 163 -8.92 0.17 1.42
N HIS A 164 -7.90 0.75 2.04
CA HIS A 164 -7.25 0.19 3.24
C HIS A 164 -8.16 0.17 4.46
N ILE A 165 -9.22 0.98 4.48
CA ILE A 165 -10.26 0.91 5.51
C ILE A 165 -11.34 -0.09 5.10
N LEU A 166 -11.91 0.09 3.90
CA LEU A 166 -13.04 -0.72 3.43
C LEU A 166 -12.72 -2.21 3.26
N GLN A 167 -11.49 -2.57 2.86
CA GLN A 167 -11.13 -3.98 2.67
C GLN A 167 -11.31 -4.80 3.95
N PHE A 168 -11.02 -4.22 5.13
CA PHE A 168 -11.20 -4.92 6.40
C PHE A 168 -12.68 -4.98 6.80
N SER A 169 -13.47 -3.94 6.50
CA SER A 169 -14.93 -4.00 6.68
C SER A 169 -15.55 -5.11 5.82
N PHE A 170 -15.11 -5.23 4.56
CA PHE A 170 -15.55 -6.31 3.67
C PHE A 170 -15.09 -7.67 4.18
N HIS A 171 -13.82 -7.78 4.59
CA HIS A 171 -13.25 -9.02 5.12
C HIS A 171 -14.03 -9.50 6.34
N LYS A 172 -14.23 -8.63 7.34
CA LYS A 172 -15.03 -8.93 8.53
C LYS A 172 -16.43 -9.42 8.15
N ALA A 173 -17.13 -8.71 7.27
CA ALA A 173 -18.47 -9.09 6.84
C ALA A 173 -18.51 -10.46 6.15
N MET A 174 -17.52 -10.76 5.30
CA MET A 174 -17.44 -12.04 4.61
C MET A 174 -17.06 -13.18 5.58
N CYS A 175 -16.16 -12.94 6.52
CA CYS A 175 -15.77 -13.90 7.55
C CYS A 175 -16.91 -14.24 8.52
N ILE A 176 -17.83 -13.31 8.78
CA ILE A 176 -19.08 -13.60 9.50
C ILE A 176 -19.95 -14.53 8.65
N LYS A 177 -20.07 -14.24 7.36
CA LYS A 177 -20.88 -15.04 6.42
C LYS A 177 -20.32 -16.43 6.16
N THR A 178 -19.01 -16.64 6.22
CA THR A 178 -18.44 -18.00 6.17
C THR A 178 -18.81 -18.82 7.41
N GLY A 179 -19.26 -18.18 8.49
CA GLY A 179 -19.48 -18.80 9.80
C GLY A 179 -18.19 -18.98 10.61
N TYR A 180 -17.05 -18.53 10.08
CA TYR A 180 -15.76 -18.59 10.78
C TYR A 180 -15.71 -17.57 11.91
N TYR A 181 -16.03 -16.31 11.61
CA TYR A 181 -15.92 -15.21 12.57
C TYR A 181 -17.21 -15.00 13.36
N ASN A 182 -17.08 -14.82 14.68
CA ASN A 182 -18.20 -14.50 15.56
C ASN A 182 -17.84 -13.30 16.45
N GLU A 183 -18.54 -12.19 16.25
CA GLU A 183 -18.32 -10.95 17.00
C GLU A 183 -18.54 -11.09 18.51
N SER A 184 -19.32 -12.08 18.95
CA SER A 184 -19.51 -12.36 20.39
C SER A 184 -18.34 -13.09 21.02
N ASN A 185 -17.42 -13.64 20.21
CA ASN A 185 -16.25 -14.38 20.67
C ASN A 185 -15.06 -14.22 19.68
N PRO A 186 -14.50 -13.00 19.57
CA PRO A 186 -13.47 -12.67 18.58
C PRO A 186 -12.18 -13.49 18.74
N ASP A 187 -11.85 -13.91 19.96
CA ASP A 187 -10.60 -14.60 20.29
C ASP A 187 -10.61 -16.07 19.84
N ALA A 188 -11.78 -16.68 19.69
CA ALA A 188 -11.88 -18.09 19.30
C ALA A 188 -11.52 -18.30 17.82
N ASN A 189 -11.87 -17.35 16.95
CA ASN A 189 -11.58 -17.38 15.52
C ASN A 189 -11.19 -15.97 15.07
N PRO A 190 -9.93 -15.54 15.24
CA PRO A 190 -9.51 -14.18 14.92
C PRO A 190 -9.64 -13.84 13.42
N LEU A 191 -9.97 -12.58 13.10
CA LEU A 191 -10.16 -12.12 11.72
C LEU A 191 -8.96 -12.35 10.81
N TYR A 192 -7.73 -12.27 11.34
CA TYR A 192 -6.49 -12.44 10.58
C TYR A 192 -6.22 -13.88 10.13
N LEU A 193 -6.93 -14.85 10.69
CA LEU A 193 -6.86 -16.27 10.29
C LEU A 193 -7.98 -16.68 9.33
N CYS A 194 -8.95 -15.80 9.08
CA CYS A 194 -10.06 -16.09 8.20
C CYS A 194 -9.62 -16.15 6.72
N ASP A 195 -9.89 -17.28 6.07
CA ASP A 195 -9.79 -17.45 4.62
C ASP A 195 -11.20 -17.60 4.01
N ILE A 196 -11.57 -16.70 3.10
CA ILE A 196 -12.87 -16.73 2.42
C ILE A 196 -12.88 -17.63 1.18
N SER A 197 -11.75 -18.20 0.75
CA SER A 197 -11.65 -18.94 -0.52
C SER A 197 -12.19 -20.38 -0.45
N ASN A 198 -11.93 -21.09 0.64
CA ASN A 198 -12.31 -22.51 0.80
C ASN A 198 -13.65 -22.68 1.55
N ASN A 199 -14.57 -21.73 1.36
CA ASN A 199 -15.86 -21.75 2.01
C ASN A 199 -16.92 -22.37 1.09
N THR A 200 -17.84 -23.17 1.67
CA THR A 200 -18.94 -23.80 0.93
C THR A 200 -20.24 -22.98 0.97
N ASN A 201 -20.23 -21.81 1.63
CA ASN A 201 -21.41 -20.97 1.75
C ASN A 201 -21.57 -20.07 0.51
N PRO A 202 -22.54 -20.35 -0.39
CA PRO A 202 -22.73 -19.54 -1.59
C PRO A 202 -23.06 -18.07 -1.26
N GLU A 203 -23.60 -17.79 -0.07
CA GLU A 203 -23.99 -16.43 0.33
C GLU A 203 -22.81 -15.45 0.36
N VAL A 204 -21.57 -15.92 0.59
CA VAL A 204 -20.37 -15.07 0.56
C VAL A 204 -20.17 -14.49 -0.85
N GLY A 205 -20.15 -15.37 -1.84
CA GLY A 205 -20.02 -14.97 -3.25
C GLY A 205 -21.24 -14.20 -3.77
N GLU A 206 -22.44 -14.59 -3.35
CA GLU A 206 -23.68 -13.90 -3.73
C GLU A 206 -23.75 -12.48 -3.16
N THR A 207 -23.32 -12.28 -1.91
CA THR A 207 -23.29 -10.95 -1.28
C THR A 207 -22.33 -10.03 -2.03
N LEU A 208 -21.08 -10.48 -2.25
CA LEU A 208 -20.10 -9.73 -3.03
C LEU A 208 -20.64 -9.43 -4.43
N SER A 209 -21.05 -10.47 -5.16
CA SER A 209 -21.55 -10.34 -6.53
C SER A 209 -22.74 -9.38 -6.63
N SER A 210 -23.71 -9.45 -5.70
CA SER A 210 -24.87 -8.55 -5.66
C SER A 210 -24.46 -7.09 -5.52
N ALA A 211 -23.49 -6.78 -4.66
CA ALA A 211 -23.00 -5.42 -4.47
C ALA A 211 -22.21 -4.93 -5.69
N LEU A 212 -21.29 -5.75 -6.20
CA LEU A 212 -20.42 -5.40 -7.34
C LEU A 212 -21.21 -5.18 -8.64
N ARG A 213 -22.30 -5.94 -8.87
CA ARG A 213 -23.16 -5.78 -10.06
C ARG A 213 -23.77 -4.40 -10.19
N LYS A 214 -23.89 -3.64 -9.09
CA LYS A 214 -24.48 -2.30 -9.10
C LYS A 214 -23.54 -1.28 -9.73
N GLY A 215 -22.23 -1.52 -9.70
CA GLY A 215 -21.24 -0.53 -10.12
C GLY A 215 -21.54 0.84 -9.48
N TYR A 216 -21.67 1.87 -10.32
CA TYR A 216 -21.95 3.24 -9.92
C TYR A 216 -23.44 3.61 -9.99
N SER A 217 -24.34 2.63 -10.17
CA SER A 217 -25.78 2.88 -10.29
C SER A 217 -26.46 3.21 -8.95
N GLN A 218 -25.73 3.10 -7.83
CA GLN A 218 -26.22 3.28 -6.47
C GLN A 218 -25.20 4.05 -5.64
N HIS A 219 -25.68 4.90 -4.73
CA HIS A 219 -24.81 5.61 -3.80
C HIS A 219 -24.00 4.62 -2.94
N TRP A 220 -22.70 4.87 -2.80
CA TRP A 220 -21.76 3.93 -2.20
C TRP A 220 -22.10 3.51 -0.77
N THR A 221 -22.71 4.39 0.04
CA THR A 221 -23.11 4.06 1.42
C THR A 221 -24.16 2.94 1.46
N LYS A 222 -25.07 2.91 0.50
CA LYS A 222 -26.09 1.85 0.42
C LYS A 222 -25.47 0.54 -0.08
N THR A 223 -24.52 0.63 -1.02
CA THR A 223 -23.75 -0.55 -1.46
C THR A 223 -22.88 -1.10 -0.31
N LEU A 224 -22.33 -0.22 0.54
CA LEU A 224 -21.61 -0.61 1.75
C LEU A 224 -22.53 -1.33 2.73
N GLU A 225 -23.72 -0.77 3.00
CA GLU A 225 -24.71 -1.36 3.91
C GLU A 225 -25.15 -2.76 3.45
N GLU A 226 -25.34 -2.97 2.14
CA GLU A 226 -25.66 -4.29 1.59
C GLU A 226 -24.51 -5.30 1.72
N LEU A 227 -23.26 -4.84 1.75
CA LEU A 227 -22.07 -5.68 1.93
C LEU A 227 -21.79 -6.01 3.39
N THR A 228 -21.87 -5.00 4.26
CA THR A 228 -21.32 -5.06 5.63
C THR A 228 -22.38 -4.92 6.72
N GLY A 229 -23.60 -4.52 6.38
CA GLY A 229 -24.65 -4.15 7.34
C GLY A 229 -24.54 -2.74 7.90
N SER A 230 -23.54 -1.95 7.48
CA SER A 230 -23.37 -0.55 7.91
C SER A 230 -23.25 0.39 6.72
N SER A 231 -23.87 1.56 6.80
CA SER A 231 -23.74 2.62 5.78
C SER A 231 -22.51 3.52 5.98
N GLU A 232 -21.74 3.31 7.04
CA GLU A 232 -20.62 4.15 7.44
C GLU A 232 -19.27 3.45 7.24
N MET A 233 -18.30 4.20 6.73
CA MET A 233 -16.91 3.73 6.67
C MET A 233 -16.30 3.82 8.08
N SER A 234 -15.82 2.69 8.61
CA SER A 234 -15.30 2.58 9.97
C SER A 234 -13.92 1.91 10.00
N ALA A 235 -13.05 2.39 10.88
CA ALA A 235 -11.73 1.79 11.13
C ALA A 235 -11.79 0.63 12.13
N GLU A 236 -12.96 0.31 12.70
CA GLU A 236 -13.09 -0.74 13.72
C GLU A 236 -12.59 -2.10 13.23
N ALA A 237 -12.93 -2.51 12.01
CA ALA A 237 -12.55 -3.81 11.48
C ALA A 237 -11.03 -3.96 11.29
N ILE A 238 -10.33 -2.89 10.88
CA ILE A 238 -8.86 -2.92 10.75
C ILE A 238 -8.19 -2.92 12.14
N LEU A 239 -8.71 -2.15 13.09
CA LEU A 239 -8.20 -2.14 14.48
C LEU A 239 -8.40 -3.51 15.15
N GLU A 240 -9.55 -4.14 14.93
CA GLU A 240 -9.88 -5.48 15.42
C GLU A 240 -8.97 -6.55 14.82
N TYR A 241 -8.69 -6.46 13.51
CA TYR A 241 -7.76 -7.36 12.82
C TYR A 241 -6.35 -7.34 13.44
N PHE A 242 -5.83 -6.15 13.74
CA PHE A 242 -4.48 -5.96 14.26
C PHE A 242 -4.38 -5.96 15.80
N LYS A 243 -5.49 -6.16 16.51
CA LYS A 243 -5.51 -6.09 17.99
C LYS A 243 -4.42 -6.95 18.67
N PRO A 244 -4.17 -8.21 18.28
CA PRO A 244 -3.13 -9.01 18.92
C PRO A 244 -1.73 -8.42 18.74
N LEU A 245 -1.45 -7.83 17.58
CA LEU A 245 -0.18 -7.16 17.31
C LEU A 245 -0.05 -5.87 18.11
N ASP A 246 -1.11 -5.07 18.20
CA ASP A 246 -1.14 -3.84 18.99
C ASP A 246 -0.89 -4.13 20.49
N ASP A 247 -1.57 -5.14 21.04
CA ASP A 247 -1.37 -5.58 22.43
C ASP A 247 0.08 -6.04 22.68
N PHE A 248 0.67 -6.78 21.74
CA PHE A 248 2.08 -7.18 21.78
C PHE A 248 3.03 -5.98 21.72
N LEU A 249 2.84 -5.08 20.75
CA LEU A 249 3.69 -3.91 20.56
C LEU A 249 3.65 -2.96 21.77
N ASN A 250 2.46 -2.74 22.34
CA ASN A 250 2.32 -1.92 23.55
C ASN A 250 3.09 -2.53 24.73
N SER A 251 3.04 -3.86 24.87
CA SER A 251 3.79 -4.58 25.91
C SER A 251 5.31 -4.49 25.68
N TYR A 252 5.75 -4.68 24.44
CA TYR A 252 7.16 -4.61 24.04
C TYR A 252 7.74 -3.20 24.23
N ILE A 253 7.03 -2.16 23.75
CA ILE A 253 7.42 -0.75 23.90
C ILE A 253 7.61 -0.40 25.38
N ALA A 254 6.70 -0.84 26.25
CA ALA A 254 6.78 -0.59 27.69
C ALA A 254 7.94 -1.35 28.35
N ALA A 255 8.18 -2.61 27.96
CA ALA A 255 9.25 -3.43 28.53
C ALA A 255 10.64 -2.93 28.14
N GLU A 256 10.82 -2.56 26.87
CA GLU A 256 12.11 -2.14 26.31
C GLU A 256 12.34 -0.61 26.38
N ASN A 257 11.39 0.15 26.94
CA ASN A 257 11.40 1.62 26.99
C ASN A 257 11.63 2.26 25.61
N VAL A 258 10.99 1.73 24.57
CA VAL A 258 11.11 2.26 23.21
C VAL A 258 10.48 3.67 23.16
N PRO A 259 11.21 4.70 22.70
CA PRO A 259 10.65 6.03 22.54
C PRO A 259 9.50 6.04 21.53
N VAL A 260 8.37 6.66 21.89
CA VAL A 260 7.19 6.80 21.02
C VAL A 260 7.03 8.25 20.57
N GLY A 261 6.79 8.42 19.27
CA GLY A 261 6.75 9.72 18.61
C GLY A 261 8.10 10.11 18.01
N TRP A 262 8.15 11.25 17.35
CA TRP A 262 9.33 11.75 16.65
C TRP A 262 9.43 13.27 16.76
N PRO A 263 10.65 13.84 16.68
CA PRO A 263 10.81 15.28 16.59
C PRO A 263 10.26 15.80 15.26
N LYS A 264 9.63 16.98 15.32
CA LYS A 264 9.23 17.70 14.11
C LYS A 264 10.47 18.30 13.45
N VAL A 265 10.74 17.91 12.21
CA VAL A 265 11.77 18.54 11.38
C VAL A 265 11.12 19.69 10.64
N ARG A 266 11.66 20.90 10.78
CA ARG A 266 11.18 22.08 10.04
C ARG A 266 12.08 22.31 8.83
N ASP A 267 11.48 22.82 7.75
CA ASP A 267 12.17 23.34 6.57
C ASP A 267 12.99 22.31 5.78
N GLY A 268 12.47 21.10 5.56
CA GLY A 268 13.10 20.11 4.66
C GLY A 268 14.48 19.59 5.08
N GLY A 269 14.88 19.87 6.33
CA GLY A 269 16.15 19.42 6.88
C GLY A 269 16.24 17.90 7.09
N THR A 270 17.45 17.43 7.35
CA THR A 270 17.74 16.05 7.73
C THR A 270 17.43 15.77 9.21
N ILE A 271 17.00 14.54 9.53
CA ILE A 271 17.04 14.05 10.92
C ILE A 271 18.50 13.70 11.20
N ASN A 272 19.20 14.53 11.97
CA ASN A 272 20.49 14.14 12.55
C ASN A 272 20.26 13.01 13.56
N THR A 273 20.34 11.76 13.13
CA THR A 273 20.44 10.61 14.04
C THR A 273 21.86 10.55 14.59
N ALA A 274 22.19 11.46 15.51
CA ALA A 274 23.43 11.40 16.27
C ALA A 274 23.15 11.92 17.68
N THR A 275 22.76 11.01 18.58
CA THR A 275 23.18 10.97 19.99
C THR A 275 22.65 9.68 20.63
N THR A 276 23.32 8.56 20.36
CA THR A 276 23.62 7.62 21.45
C THR A 276 25.08 7.91 21.81
N GLU A 277 25.27 8.77 22.81
CA GLU A 277 26.59 8.99 23.39
C GLU A 277 27.03 7.69 24.06
N ASP A 278 28.00 6.99 23.45
CA ASP A 278 28.81 5.97 24.12
C ASP A 278 30.02 6.70 24.73
N PRO A 279 30.26 6.63 26.06
CA PRO A 279 31.30 7.39 26.71
C PRO A 279 32.60 6.59 26.70
N ASP A 280 33.33 6.59 25.58
CA ASP A 280 34.78 6.44 25.66
C ASP A 280 35.46 7.14 24.48
N GLY A 281 36.43 7.97 24.82
CA GLY A 281 37.16 8.78 23.85
C GLY A 281 38.16 7.94 23.05
N GLY A 282 38.16 8.14 21.74
CA GLY A 282 39.22 7.69 20.84
C GLY A 282 39.25 8.57 19.61
N GLU A 283 40.33 9.34 19.46
CA GLU A 283 40.71 9.97 18.19
C GLU A 283 40.88 8.90 17.12
N GLN A 284 40.34 9.12 15.92
CA GLN A 284 40.77 8.33 14.76
C GLN A 284 40.67 9.13 13.45
N ASP A 285 41.84 9.60 13.04
CA ASP A 285 42.44 9.75 11.71
C ASP A 285 41.53 9.80 10.46
N ASP A 286 41.75 10.86 9.69
CA ASP A 286 41.33 11.06 8.29
C ASP A 286 42.01 10.02 7.38
N ASP A 287 41.23 9.16 6.72
CA ASP A 287 41.67 8.42 5.54
C ASP A 287 40.65 8.64 4.39
N GLU A 288 41.15 9.27 3.32
CA GLU A 288 40.50 9.39 2.02
C GLU A 288 40.39 8.01 1.37
N ASP A 289 39.17 7.54 1.09
CA ASP A 289 38.93 6.42 0.17
C ASP A 289 38.15 6.92 -1.06
N ASP A 290 38.82 6.81 -2.21
CA ASP A 290 38.36 7.16 -3.55
C ASP A 290 37.13 6.31 -3.97
N ASP A 291 35.99 6.98 -4.21
CA ASP A 291 34.79 6.34 -4.76
C ASP A 291 34.87 6.23 -6.29
N GLU A 292 35.50 5.17 -6.79
CA GLU A 292 35.53 4.80 -8.22
C GLU A 292 34.19 4.22 -8.74
N THR A 293 33.07 4.27 -8.00
CA THR A 293 31.80 3.70 -8.47
C THR A 293 30.91 4.65 -9.28
N ILE A 294 31.18 5.96 -9.25
CA ILE A 294 30.41 6.99 -9.98
C ILE A 294 30.66 7.01 -11.51
N PRO A 295 31.86 6.74 -12.06
CA PRO A 295 32.07 6.80 -13.51
C PRO A 295 31.38 5.68 -14.32
N ILE A 296 31.09 4.53 -13.70
CA ILE A 296 30.57 3.35 -14.41
C ILE A 296 29.07 3.49 -14.69
N VAL A 297 28.29 4.01 -13.74
CA VAL A 297 26.82 4.12 -13.86
C VAL A 297 26.43 5.21 -14.88
N ILE A 298 27.18 6.31 -14.94
CA ILE A 298 26.97 7.39 -15.92
C ILE A 298 27.32 6.91 -17.33
N GLY A 299 28.41 6.15 -17.50
CA GLY A 299 28.82 5.60 -18.80
C GLY A 299 27.82 4.63 -19.41
N VAL A 300 27.23 3.74 -18.61
CA VAL A 300 26.23 2.76 -19.08
C VAL A 300 24.91 3.46 -19.46
N SER A 301 24.51 4.48 -18.70
CA SER A 301 23.26 5.23 -18.94
C SER A 301 23.32 6.06 -20.23
N ILE A 302 24.46 6.73 -20.48
CA ILE A 302 24.68 7.50 -21.72
C ILE A 302 24.77 6.57 -22.93
N GLY A 303 25.42 5.41 -22.80
CA GLY A 303 25.51 4.40 -23.85
C GLY A 303 24.14 3.87 -24.30
N ALA A 304 23.25 3.59 -23.35
CA ALA A 304 21.89 3.13 -23.64
C ALA A 304 21.04 4.19 -24.36
N ILE A 305 21.13 5.46 -23.94
CA ILE A 305 20.41 6.57 -24.57
C ILE A 305 20.91 6.79 -26.01
N ALA A 306 22.23 6.78 -26.24
CA ALA A 306 22.80 6.92 -27.57
C ALA A 306 22.37 5.79 -28.52
N LEU A 307 22.29 4.56 -28.01
CA LEU A 307 21.82 3.41 -28.78
C LEU A 307 20.33 3.55 -29.18
N VAL A 308 19.48 3.99 -28.24
CA VAL A 308 18.05 4.22 -28.50
C VAL A 308 17.87 5.32 -29.55
N ILE A 309 18.60 6.44 -29.44
CA ILE A 309 18.54 7.53 -30.41
C ILE A 309 18.98 7.06 -31.79
N LEU A 310 20.06 6.29 -31.90
CA LEU A 310 20.53 5.73 -33.17
C LEU A 310 19.51 4.77 -33.78
N VAL A 311 18.96 3.86 -33.00
CA VAL A 311 17.93 2.91 -33.47
C VAL A 311 16.68 3.66 -33.96
N VAL A 312 16.20 4.64 -33.20
CA VAL A 312 15.06 5.49 -33.60
C VAL A 312 15.38 6.27 -34.87
N TYR A 313 16.56 6.87 -34.98
CA TYR A 313 17.01 7.58 -36.18
C TYR A 313 16.99 6.67 -37.42
N PHE A 314 17.54 5.46 -37.33
CA PHE A 314 17.56 4.53 -38.47
C PHE A 314 16.19 3.98 -38.82
N ILE A 315 15.32 3.73 -37.83
CA ILE A 315 13.92 3.35 -38.07
C ILE A 315 13.18 4.49 -38.79
N LEU A 316 13.32 5.73 -38.34
CA LEU A 316 12.68 6.89 -38.97
C LEU A 316 13.21 7.13 -40.39
N LYS A 317 14.53 6.98 -40.59
CA LYS A 317 15.17 7.06 -41.91
C LYS A 317 14.67 5.97 -42.87
N GLN A 318 14.52 4.74 -42.39
CA GLN A 318 14.01 3.62 -43.23
C GLN A 318 12.53 3.79 -43.57
N ARG A 319 11.75 4.47 -42.73
CA ARG A 319 10.31 4.71 -42.94
C ARG A 319 10.00 5.95 -43.79
N ASN A 320 11.00 6.69 -44.26
CA ASN A 320 10.84 7.91 -45.08
C ASN A 320 9.91 8.96 -44.43
N ILE A 321 9.83 9.00 -43.10
CA ILE A 321 9.07 10.00 -42.36
C ILE A 321 10.01 11.16 -42.03
N PHE A 322 10.36 11.95 -43.05
CA PHE A 322 10.82 13.31 -42.81
C PHE A 322 9.58 14.19 -42.72
N ILE A 323 9.25 14.62 -41.50
CA ILE A 323 8.32 15.71 -41.27
C ILE A 323 8.99 16.97 -41.83
N THR A 324 8.55 17.39 -43.00
CA THR A 324 8.84 18.71 -43.55
C THR A 324 8.15 19.74 -42.66
N TRP A 325 8.94 20.44 -41.86
CA TRP A 325 8.52 21.71 -41.28
C TRP A 325 8.44 22.73 -42.42
N HIS A 326 7.22 23.04 -42.86
CA HIS A 326 6.97 24.17 -43.73
C HIS A 326 6.71 25.41 -42.86
N GLU A 327 7.56 26.41 -43.10
CA GLU A 327 7.50 27.87 -42.84
C GLU A 327 6.63 28.42 -41.71
#